data_AF-A0A9P8UV59-F1
#
_entry.id   AF-A0A9P8UV59-F1
#
_cell.length_a   1.000
_cell.length_b   1.000
_cell.length_c   1.000
_cell.angle_alpha   90.00
_cell.angle_beta   90.00
_cell.angle_gamma   90.00
#
_symmetry.space_group_name_H-M   'P 1'
#
loop_
_entity.id
_entity.type
_entity.pdbx_description
1 polymer ?
#
loop_
_entity_poly.entity_id
_entity_poly.type
_entity_poly.pdbx_seq_one_letter_code
_entity_poly.pdbx_strand_id
1 'polypeptide(L)'
;MASKEKDPQAIETAKKLANVPWCDDYEKMISGNLYNCLAPELVQGRFKARRFMHMYNNHFPDDATPESLENDRFEMLKGIMGGVGEGSFIEPPISIDYGCNIILGERFYSNFK
;
A
#
# COMPACT_ATOMS: atom_id res chain seq x y z
N MET A 1 -2.11 25.50 -4.04
CA MET A 1 -2.53 25.76 -2.64
C MET A 1 -3.35 24.58 -2.17
N ALA A 2 -3.31 24.23 -0.87
CA ALA A 2 -4.11 23.13 -0.34
C ALA A 2 -5.61 23.43 -0.45
N SER A 3 -6.42 22.39 -0.69
CA SER A 3 -7.88 22.52 -0.72
C SER A 3 -8.41 22.90 0.67
N LYS A 4 -9.53 23.64 0.71
CA LYS A 4 -10.22 24.00 1.97
C LYS A 4 -11.33 23.03 2.33
N GLU A 5 -11.85 22.28 1.36
CA GLU A 5 -12.96 21.34 1.53
C GLU A 5 -12.50 19.94 1.14
N LYS A 6 -13.07 18.93 1.80
CA LYS A 6 -12.82 17.53 1.45
C LYS A 6 -13.46 17.19 0.11
N ASP A 7 -12.84 16.33 -0.67
CA ASP A 7 -13.34 15.86 -1.96
C ASP A 7 -14.16 14.57 -1.74
N PRO A 8 -15.50 14.63 -1.88
CA PRO A 8 -16.35 13.45 -1.67
C PRO A 8 -16.06 12.32 -2.68
N GLN A 9 -15.64 12.66 -3.90
CA GLN A 9 -15.33 11.68 -4.94
C GLN A 9 -14.03 10.93 -4.63
N ALA A 10 -13.00 11.65 -4.14
CA ALA A 10 -11.77 11.03 -3.67
C ALA A 10 -12.03 10.08 -2.50
N ILE A 11 -12.85 10.51 -1.53
CA ILE A 11 -13.24 9.67 -0.38
C ILE A 11 -13.98 8.42 -0.85
N GLU A 12 -14.96 8.56 -1.75
CA GLU A 12 -15.74 7.42 -2.25
C GLU A 12 -14.88 6.45 -3.07
N THR A 13 -13.87 6.96 -3.78
CA THR A 13 -12.87 6.12 -4.45
C THR A 13 -12.02 5.38 -3.43
N ALA A 14 -11.54 6.06 -2.39
CA ALA A 14 -10.72 5.47 -1.34
C ALA A 14 -11.45 4.39 -0.53
N LYS A 15 -12.79 4.46 -0.37
CA LYS A 15 -13.62 3.41 0.25
C LYS A 15 -13.55 2.05 -0.46
N LYS A 16 -13.15 2.03 -1.73
CA LYS A 16 -12.97 0.79 -2.50
C LYS A 16 -11.60 0.17 -2.30
N LEU A 17 -10.68 0.87 -1.63
CA LEU A 17 -9.31 0.42 -1.41
C LEU A 17 -9.21 -0.41 -0.14
N ALA A 18 -8.41 -1.47 -0.20
CA ALA A 18 -8.05 -2.25 0.97
C ALA A 18 -7.01 -1.52 1.85
N ASN A 19 -6.88 -1.95 3.10
CA ASN A 19 -5.80 -1.55 4.01
C ASN A 19 -5.74 -0.05 4.38
N VAL A 20 -6.79 0.71 4.13
CA VAL A 20 -6.84 2.15 4.38
C VAL A 20 -6.88 2.47 5.88
N PRO A 21 -5.96 3.31 6.41
CA PRO A 21 -6.02 3.80 7.78
C PRO A 21 -7.03 4.96 7.90
N TRP A 22 -8.32 4.62 7.94
CA TRP A 22 -9.41 5.61 7.98
C TRP A 22 -9.34 6.52 9.21
N CYS A 23 -9.22 7.82 8.97
CA CYS A 23 -9.41 8.89 9.95
C CYS A 23 -9.69 10.21 9.23
N ASP A 24 -10.06 11.24 9.99
CA ASP A 24 -10.32 12.58 9.45
C ASP A 24 -9.11 13.16 8.68
N ASP A 25 -7.89 12.92 9.18
CA ASP A 25 -6.66 13.36 8.52
C ASP A 25 -6.31 12.53 7.27
N TYR A 26 -6.73 11.27 7.18
CA TYR A 26 -6.62 10.50 5.94
C TYR A 26 -7.55 11.06 4.86
N GLU A 27 -8.80 11.36 5.22
CA GLU A 27 -9.75 11.98 4.28
C GLU A 27 -9.26 13.33 3.77
N LYS A 28 -8.69 14.16 4.65
CA LYS A 28 -8.03 15.41 4.28
C LYS A 28 -6.83 15.17 3.36
N MET A 29 -5.99 14.17 3.66
CA MET A 29 -4.82 13.82 2.85
C MET A 29 -5.20 13.47 1.40
N ILE A 30 -6.16 12.55 1.21
CA ILE A 30 -6.59 12.11 -0.13
C ILE A 30 -7.44 13.16 -0.85
N SER A 31 -7.99 14.13 -0.12
CA SER A 31 -8.73 15.27 -0.67
C SER A 31 -7.82 16.48 -0.99
N GLY A 32 -6.51 16.39 -0.76
CA GLY A 32 -5.56 17.50 -0.99
C GLY A 32 -5.69 18.67 -0.01
N ASN A 33 -6.35 18.48 1.14
CA ASN A 33 -6.37 19.43 2.24
C ASN A 33 -5.07 19.37 3.05
N LEU A 34 -4.82 20.41 3.85
CA LEU A 34 -3.84 20.29 4.94
C LEU A 34 -4.36 19.25 5.95
N TYR A 35 -3.48 18.35 6.37
CA TYR A 35 -3.78 17.29 7.32
C TYR A 35 -2.64 17.15 8.33
N ASN A 36 -2.94 16.56 9.48
CA ASN A 36 -1.94 16.20 10.48
C ASN A 36 -1.34 14.82 10.14
N CYS A 37 -0.13 14.81 9.59
CA CYS A 37 0.56 13.55 9.29
C CYS A 37 0.90 12.73 10.55
N LEU A 38 0.89 13.32 11.74
CA LEU A 38 1.11 12.65 13.02
C LEU A 38 -0.16 12.09 13.64
N ALA A 39 -1.31 12.15 12.95
CA ALA A 39 -2.53 11.46 13.38
C ALA A 39 -2.23 9.97 13.68
N PRO A 40 -2.72 9.41 14.79
CA PRO A 40 -2.34 8.06 15.24
C PRO A 40 -2.55 6.98 14.18
N GLU A 41 -3.65 7.01 13.44
CA GLU A 41 -3.99 6.06 12.38
C GLU A 41 -3.00 6.14 11.22
N LEU A 42 -2.60 7.35 10.84
CA LEU A 42 -1.61 7.58 9.79
C LEU A 42 -0.21 7.12 10.22
N VAL A 43 0.17 7.36 11.49
CA VAL A 43 1.42 6.86 12.06
C VAL A 43 1.44 5.33 12.05
N GLN A 44 0.35 4.69 12.48
CA GLN A 44 0.23 3.23 12.48
C GLN A 44 0.22 2.65 11.06
N GLY A 45 -0.43 3.32 10.11
CA GLY A 45 -0.40 2.95 8.69
C GLY A 45 1.02 2.92 8.14
N ARG A 46 1.82 3.97 8.40
CA ARG A 46 3.24 4.00 8.00
C ARG A 46 4.09 2.97 8.73
N PHE A 47 3.80 2.71 10.02
CA PHE A 47 4.48 1.66 10.76
C PHE A 47 4.20 0.26 10.17
N LYS A 48 2.94 -0.03 9.81
CA LYS A 48 2.54 -1.26 9.10
C LYS A 48 3.30 -1.39 7.78
N ALA A 49 3.38 -0.32 6.98
CA ALA A 49 4.12 -0.32 5.72
C ALA A 49 5.62 -0.58 5.93
N ARG A 50 6.25 0.01 6.94
CA ARG A 50 7.66 -0.25 7.28
C ARG A 50 7.93 -1.70 7.67
N ARG A 51 7.06 -2.28 8.50
CA ARG A 51 7.14 -3.71 8.85
C ARG A 51 6.98 -4.59 7.61
N PHE A 52 5.99 -4.27 6.76
CA PHE A 52 5.79 -4.97 5.49
C PHE A 52 7.04 -4.89 4.61
N MET A 53 7.62 -3.71 4.39
CA MET A 53 8.81 -3.54 3.56
C MET A 53 9.97 -4.39 4.09
N HIS A 54 10.17 -4.43 5.41
CA HIS A 54 11.20 -5.27 6.00
C HIS A 54 10.95 -6.76 5.72
N MET A 55 9.72 -7.24 5.96
CA MET A 55 9.37 -8.64 5.69
C MET A 55 9.50 -8.97 4.20
N TYR A 56 8.90 -8.19 3.32
CA TYR A 56 8.88 -8.43 1.88
C TYR A 56 10.28 -8.41 1.26
N ASN A 57 11.11 -7.42 1.64
CA ASN A 57 12.45 -7.28 1.09
C ASN A 57 13.42 -8.37 1.56
N ASN A 58 13.10 -9.08 2.64
CA ASN A 58 13.91 -10.17 3.18
C ASN A 58 13.22 -11.54 3.07
N HIS A 59 12.07 -11.63 2.40
CA HIS A 59 11.32 -12.88 2.26
C HIS A 59 11.97 -13.77 1.20
N PHE A 60 12.66 -14.81 1.68
CA PHE A 60 13.25 -15.87 0.87
C PHE A 60 13.37 -17.15 1.69
N PRO A 61 12.34 -18.01 1.72
CA PRO A 61 12.38 -19.31 2.41
C PRO A 61 13.46 -20.25 1.84
N ASP A 62 14.03 -21.12 2.68
CA ASP A 62 15.10 -22.06 2.27
C ASP A 62 14.63 -23.10 1.26
N ASP A 63 13.35 -23.46 1.28
CA ASP A 63 12.69 -24.40 0.38
C ASP A 63 11.97 -23.72 -0.80
N ALA A 64 12.20 -22.42 -1.01
CA ALA A 64 11.52 -21.65 -2.03
C ALA A 64 11.81 -22.16 -3.45
N THR A 65 10.73 -22.40 -4.20
CA THR A 65 10.71 -22.45 -5.67
C THR A 65 10.30 -21.10 -6.25
N PRO A 66 10.59 -20.80 -7.53
CA PRO A 66 10.13 -19.56 -8.18
C PRO A 66 8.61 -19.33 -8.01
N GLU A 67 7.81 -20.36 -8.23
CA GLU A 67 6.34 -20.30 -8.10
C GLU A 67 5.89 -20.05 -6.65
N SER A 68 6.51 -20.72 -5.66
CA SER A 68 6.17 -20.48 -4.25
C SER A 68 6.51 -19.06 -3.81
N LEU A 69 7.64 -18.51 -4.29
CA LEU A 69 8.10 -17.18 -3.94
C LEU A 69 7.22 -16.10 -4.56
N GLU A 70 6.80 -16.29 -5.82
CA GLU A 70 5.82 -15.43 -6.50
C GLU A 70 4.49 -15.42 -5.75
N ASN A 71 3.97 -16.60 -5.38
CA ASN A 71 2.72 -16.72 -4.65
C ASN A 71 2.78 -16.08 -3.26
N ASP A 72 3.83 -16.35 -2.49
CA ASP A 72 4.03 -15.74 -1.17
C ASP A 72 4.05 -14.21 -1.26
N ARG A 73 4.85 -13.69 -2.20
CA ARG A 73 4.97 -12.23 -2.39
C ARG A 73 3.67 -11.62 -2.88
N PHE A 74 2.93 -12.29 -3.75
CA PHE A 74 1.60 -11.85 -4.17
C PHE A 74 0.64 -11.73 -2.96
N GLU A 75 0.60 -12.74 -2.08
CA GLU A 75 -0.20 -12.69 -0.85
C GLU A 75 0.25 -11.57 0.09
N MET A 76 1.56 -11.36 0.24
CA MET A 76 2.10 -10.27 1.04
C MET A 76 1.67 -8.89 0.48
N LEU A 77 1.70 -8.70 -0.84
CA LEU A 77 1.26 -7.45 -1.49
C LEU A 77 -0.22 -7.16 -1.19
N LYS A 78 -1.09 -8.18 -1.27
CA LYS A 78 -2.52 -8.00 -0.91
C LYS A 78 -2.72 -7.55 0.55
N GLY A 79 -1.81 -7.93 1.45
CA GLY A 79 -1.85 -7.53 2.86
C GLY A 79 -1.57 -6.05 3.13
N ILE A 80 -1.07 -5.29 2.14
CA ILE A 80 -0.69 -3.88 2.30
C ILE A 80 -1.25 -2.94 1.23
N MET A 81 -1.41 -3.39 -0.02
CA MET A 81 -1.82 -2.54 -1.14
C MET A 81 -3.31 -2.19 -1.10
N GLY A 82 -3.70 -1.14 -1.81
CA GLY A 82 -5.11 -0.77 -2.01
C GLY A 82 -5.86 -1.73 -2.93
N GLY A 83 -5.13 -2.33 -3.86
CA GLY A 83 -5.60 -3.43 -4.72
C GLY A 83 -4.43 -4.09 -5.45
N VAL A 84 -4.56 -5.39 -5.72
CA VAL A 84 -3.55 -6.16 -6.44
C VAL A 84 -4.25 -7.08 -7.43
N GLY A 85 -4.07 -6.84 -8.73
CA GLY A 85 -4.59 -7.70 -9.78
C GLY A 85 -3.79 -8.99 -9.91
N GLU A 86 -4.45 -10.06 -10.36
CA GLU A 86 -3.85 -11.40 -10.47
C GLU A 86 -2.55 -11.41 -11.28
N GLY A 87 -1.57 -12.22 -10.85
CA GLY A 87 -0.26 -12.31 -11.49
C GLY A 87 0.63 -11.08 -11.31
N SER A 88 0.32 -10.19 -10.37
CA SER A 88 1.20 -9.05 -10.04
C SER A 88 2.42 -9.49 -9.26
N PHE A 89 3.58 -8.96 -9.64
CA PHE A 89 4.84 -9.24 -8.97
C PHE A 89 5.74 -8.00 -8.92
N ILE A 90 6.40 -7.81 -7.78
CA ILE A 90 7.37 -6.73 -7.59
C ILE A 90 8.66 -7.36 -7.09
N GLU A 91 9.74 -7.15 -7.83
CA GLU A 91 11.06 -7.52 -7.34
C GLU A 91 11.44 -6.65 -6.13
N PRO A 92 11.91 -7.25 -5.02
CA PRO A 92 12.48 -6.49 -3.93
C PRO A 92 13.81 -5.83 -4.37
N PRO A 93 14.18 -4.68 -3.77
CA PRO A 93 13.50 -4.04 -2.65
C PRO A 93 12.34 -3.13 -3.09
N ILE A 94 11.23 -3.18 -2.34
CA ILE A 94 10.13 -2.21 -2.41
C ILE A 94 10.27 -1.15 -1.30
N SER A 95 9.93 0.11 -1.63
CA SER A 95 9.86 1.23 -0.68
C SER A 95 8.56 2.02 -0.84
N ILE A 96 7.71 2.04 0.20
CA ILE A 96 6.36 2.66 0.21
C ILE A 96 6.04 3.31 1.56
N ASP A 97 5.19 4.35 1.55
CA ASP A 97 4.74 5.02 2.78
C ASP A 97 3.54 4.35 3.44
N TYR A 98 2.55 3.87 2.68
CA TYR A 98 1.31 3.25 3.22
C TYR A 98 0.90 1.95 2.53
N GLY A 99 1.08 1.85 1.21
CA GLY A 99 0.58 0.75 0.38
C GLY A 99 -0.88 0.90 -0.04
N CYS A 100 -1.79 1.28 0.88
CA CYS A 100 -3.23 1.38 0.60
C CYS A 100 -3.61 2.34 -0.55
N ASN A 101 -2.73 3.30 -0.87
CA ASN A 101 -2.91 4.26 -1.98
C ASN A 101 -2.41 3.73 -3.34
N ILE A 102 -1.89 2.51 -3.39
CA ILE A 102 -1.31 1.88 -4.59
C ILE A 102 -2.24 0.77 -5.04
N ILE A 103 -2.58 0.78 -6.33
CA ILE A 103 -3.36 -0.26 -6.99
C ILE A 103 -2.50 -0.83 -8.12
N LEU A 104 -2.27 -2.14 -8.07
CA LEU A 104 -1.62 -2.87 -9.16
C LEU A 104 -2.70 -3.51 -10.04
N GLY A 105 -2.58 -3.32 -11.36
CA GLY A 105 -3.44 -4.01 -12.33
C GLY A 105 -3.09 -5.50 -12.44
N GLU A 106 -3.75 -6.24 -13.33
CA GLU A 106 -3.37 -7.62 -13.61
C GLU A 106 -2.01 -7.72 -14.32
N ARG A 107 -1.25 -8.78 -14.03
CA ARG A 107 0.04 -9.09 -14.66
C ARG A 107 1.03 -7.93 -14.60
N PHE A 108 0.95 -7.13 -13.53
CA PHE A 108 1.88 -6.05 -13.29
C PHE A 108 3.25 -6.61 -12.89
N TYR A 109 4.31 -6.09 -13.50
CA TYR A 109 5.67 -6.43 -13.14
C TYR A 109 6.48 -5.15 -12.88
N SER A 110 7.14 -5.07 -11.73
CA SER A 110 8.16 -4.05 -11.44
C SER A 110 9.47 -4.75 -11.18
N ASN A 111 10.50 -4.34 -11.92
CA ASN A 111 11.85 -4.84 -11.76
C ASN A 111 12.61 -4.06 -10.66
N PHE A 112 13.87 -4.43 -10.44
CA PHE A 112 14.77 -3.78 -9.48
C PHE A 112 14.89 -2.27 -9.71
N LYS A 113 15.12 -1.53 -8.62
CA LYS A 113 15.46 -0.10 -8.64
C LYS A 113 16.96 0.11 -8.81
#